data_AF-A0A742LMG7-F1
#
_entry.id   AF-A0A742LMG7-F1
#
_cell.length_a   1.000
_cell.length_b   1.000
_cell.length_c   1.000
_cell.angle_alpha   90.00
_cell.angle_beta   90.00
_cell.angle_gamma   90.00
#
_symmetry.space_group_name_H-M   'P 1'
#
loop_
_entity.id
_entity.type
_entity.pdbx_description
1 polymer ?
#
loop_
_entity_poly.entity_id
_entity_poly.type
_entity_poly.pdbx_seq_one_letter_code
_entity_poly.pdbx_strand_id
1 'polypeptide(L)'
;MYAKSFIALDGNGRLTGARTAQTAPYDRYTCHLCGSALQYHPGYQTEHPWFEHATSGLTGDGQHCPYVNPDPSEVRLVKRLQRWVPEALPVVRKADRHCTNCGSDYYGERY
;
A
#
# COMPACT_ATOMS: atom_id res chain seq x y z
N MET A 1 -5.18 5.39 10.09
CA MET A 1 -4.76 4.01 9.79
C MET A 1 -4.41 3.98 8.32
N TYR A 2 -3.13 3.78 8.00
CA TYR A 2 -2.67 3.62 6.63
C TYR A 2 -2.70 2.15 6.24
N ALA A 3 -2.84 1.87 4.96
CA ALA A 3 -2.69 0.52 4.45
C ALA A 3 -1.21 0.15 4.37
N LYS A 4 -0.88 -1.11 4.68
CA LYS A 4 0.46 -1.64 4.44
C LYS A 4 0.70 -1.74 2.94
N SER A 5 1.82 -1.23 2.45
CA SER A 5 2.29 -1.50 1.10
C SER A 5 3.37 -2.59 1.11
N PHE A 6 3.36 -3.47 0.12
CA PHE A 6 4.41 -4.49 -0.05
C PHE A 6 5.38 -4.16 -1.19
N ILE A 7 5.20 -2.99 -1.82
CA ILE A 7 5.98 -2.51 -2.94
C ILE A 7 6.22 -1.00 -2.85
N ALA A 8 7.39 -0.58 -3.29
CA ALA A 8 7.82 0.82 -3.30
C ALA A 8 8.70 1.06 -4.54
N LEU A 9 9.02 2.33 -4.78
CA LEU A 9 10.17 2.69 -5.61
C LEU A 9 11.41 2.81 -4.71
N ASP A 10 12.51 2.18 -5.10
CA ASP A 10 13.80 2.26 -4.42
C ASP A 10 14.49 3.63 -4.63
N GLY A 11 15.69 3.81 -4.06
CA GLY A 11 16.46 5.04 -4.19
C GLY A 11 16.83 5.43 -5.64
N ASN A 12 16.77 4.46 -6.56
CA ASN A 12 17.00 4.62 -8.01
C ASN A 12 15.71 4.81 -8.80
N GLY A 13 14.54 4.86 -8.14
CA GLY A 13 13.24 4.97 -8.80
C GLY A 13 12.75 3.67 -9.46
N ARG A 14 13.30 2.50 -9.08
CA ARG A 14 12.85 1.20 -9.58
C ARG A 14 11.86 0.55 -8.63
N LEU A 15 10.88 -0.17 -9.16
CA LEU A 15 9.96 -0.97 -8.36
C LEU A 15 10.73 -2.04 -7.57
N THR A 16 10.50 -2.07 -6.26
CA THR A 16 11.09 -3.02 -5.33
C THR A 16 10.05 -3.55 -4.36
N GLY A 17 10.08 -4.87 -4.13
CA GLY A 17 9.25 -5.51 -3.13
C GLY A 17 9.84 -5.37 -1.73
N ALA A 18 9.00 -5.38 -0.71
CA ALA A 18 9.44 -5.29 0.69
C ALA A 18 10.38 -6.45 1.10
N ARG A 19 10.16 -7.65 0.53
CA ARG A 19 11.06 -8.79 0.73
C ARG A 19 12.45 -8.55 0.11
N THR A 20 12.50 -7.93 -1.07
CA THR A 20 13.76 -7.55 -1.72
C THR A 20 14.50 -6.48 -0.93
N ALA A 21 13.76 -5.48 -0.41
CA ALA A 21 14.29 -4.45 0.48
C ALA A 21 14.88 -5.03 1.79
N GLN A 22 14.38 -6.17 2.26
CA GLN A 22 14.96 -6.87 3.41
C GLN A 22 16.34 -7.46 3.12
N THR A 23 16.54 -8.00 1.93
CA THR A 23 17.81 -8.62 1.52
C THR A 23 18.82 -7.62 0.97
N ALA A 24 18.34 -6.53 0.38
CA ALA A 24 19.14 -5.49 -0.27
C ALA A 24 18.51 -4.12 0.05
N PRO A 25 18.81 -3.55 1.24
CA PRO A 25 18.20 -2.30 1.68
C PRO A 25 18.77 -1.10 0.94
N TYR A 26 17.88 -0.14 0.65
CA TYR A 26 18.20 1.19 0.13
C TYR A 26 18.06 2.25 1.22
N ASP A 27 18.64 3.42 0.97
CA ASP A 27 18.61 4.60 1.84
C ASP A 27 17.22 5.23 1.93
N ARG A 28 16.42 5.11 0.87
CA ARG A 28 15.07 5.67 0.79
C ARG A 28 14.11 4.81 -0.03
N TYR A 29 12.83 4.95 0.28
CA TYR A 29 11.73 4.36 -0.45
C TYR A 29 10.63 5.39 -0.68
N THR A 30 9.99 5.33 -1.84
CA THR A 30 8.87 6.22 -2.18
C THR A 30 7.68 5.44 -2.69
N CYS A 31 6.47 5.97 -2.49
CA CYS A 31 5.25 5.36 -2.99
C CYS A 31 5.23 5.40 -4.51
N HIS A 32 4.95 4.26 -5.14
CA HIS A 32 4.86 4.15 -6.59
C HIS A 32 3.62 4.86 -7.18
N LEU A 33 2.63 5.23 -6.35
CA LEU A 33 1.43 5.95 -6.79
C LEU A 33 1.54 7.46 -6.64
N CYS A 34 1.98 7.94 -5.47
CA CYS A 34 1.99 9.37 -5.15
C CYS A 34 3.40 9.97 -4.98
N GLY A 35 4.46 9.15 -5.03
CA GLY A 35 5.83 9.61 -4.84
C GLY A 35 6.21 9.99 -3.39
N SER A 36 5.27 9.93 -2.44
CA SER A 36 5.54 10.25 -1.03
C SER A 36 6.57 9.31 -0.41
N ALA A 37 7.38 9.83 0.51
CA ALA A 37 8.34 9.02 1.26
C ALA A 37 7.65 7.93 2.09
N LEU A 38 8.25 6.74 2.08
CA LEU A 38 7.78 5.58 2.83
C LEU A 38 8.76 5.20 3.93
N GLN A 39 8.23 4.79 5.07
CA GLN A 39 8.96 4.13 6.14
C GLN A 39 8.96 2.62 5.88
N TYR A 40 10.16 2.03 5.85
CA TYR A 40 10.31 0.58 5.71
C TYR A 40 10.22 -0.12 7.07
N HIS A 41 9.41 -1.17 7.12
CA HIS A 41 9.21 -2.02 8.29
C HIS A 41 9.75 -3.42 7.98
N PRO A 42 10.91 -3.82 8.52
CA PRO A 42 11.44 -5.15 8.31
C PRO A 42 10.53 -6.20 8.96
N GLY A 43 10.38 -7.35 8.30
CA GLY A 43 9.61 -8.47 8.83
C GLY A 43 10.36 -9.14 9.97
N TYR A 44 9.69 -9.31 11.11
CA TYR A 44 10.18 -10.09 12.25
C TYR A 44 9.31 -11.33 12.45
N GLN A 45 9.95 -12.48 12.70
CA GLN A 45 9.29 -13.78 12.87
C GLN A 45 8.31 -14.13 11.74
N THR A 46 7.00 -14.07 12.00
CA THR A 46 5.94 -14.43 11.04
C THR A 46 5.42 -13.25 10.23
N GLU A 47 5.78 -12.01 10.60
CA GLU A 47 5.36 -10.83 9.86
C GLU A 47 6.18 -10.65 8.58
N HIS A 48 5.48 -10.36 7.48
CA HIS A 48 6.12 -10.02 6.22
C HIS A 48 6.61 -8.57 6.25
N PRO A 49 7.79 -8.26 5.70
CA PRO A 49 8.25 -6.88 5.57
C PRO A 49 7.26 -6.08 4.74
N TRP A 50 7.14 -4.78 5.04
CA TRP A 50 6.18 -3.88 4.41
C TRP A 50 6.64 -2.42 4.49
N PHE A 51 5.91 -1.53 3.84
CA PHE A 51 6.15 -0.09 3.81
C PHE A 51 4.94 0.70 4.28
N GLU A 52 5.18 1.76 5.04
CA GLU A 52 4.17 2.69 5.56
C GLU A 52 4.37 4.09 5.00
N HIS A 53 3.29 4.84 4.79
CA HIS A 53 3.41 6.27 4.49
C HIS A 53 3.83 7.04 5.74
N ALA A 54 4.89 7.85 5.62
CA ALA A 54 5.30 8.74 6.69
C ALA A 54 4.40 10.00 6.72
N THR A 55 3.81 10.30 7.88
CA THR A 55 2.91 11.45 8.07
C THR A 55 3.54 12.78 7.67
N SER A 56 4.86 12.92 7.80
CA SER A 56 5.63 14.13 7.48
C SER A 56 5.77 14.40 5.97
N GLY A 57 5.43 13.45 5.09
CA GLY A 57 5.59 13.56 3.63
C GLY A 57 4.28 13.66 2.83
N LEU A 58 3.13 13.65 3.50
CA LEU A 58 1.81 13.68 2.86
C LEU A 58 1.38 15.12 2.55
N THR A 59 1.91 15.68 1.45
CA THR A 59 1.45 16.96 0.90
C THR A 59 0.82 16.75 -0.48
N GLY A 60 -0.16 17.59 -0.84
CA GLY A 60 -0.84 17.53 -2.14
C GLY A 60 -1.48 16.17 -2.44
N ASP A 61 -1.11 15.57 -3.56
CA ASP A 61 -1.69 14.32 -4.09
C ASP A 61 -1.49 13.10 -3.16
N GLY A 62 -0.54 13.16 -2.22
CA GLY A 62 -0.30 12.11 -1.24
C GLY A 62 -1.52 11.83 -0.34
N GLN A 63 -2.36 12.83 -0.07
CA GLN A 63 -3.58 12.65 0.74
C GLN A 63 -4.68 11.86 0.03
N HIS A 64 -4.66 11.84 -1.30
CA HIS A 64 -5.57 11.06 -2.12
C HIS A 64 -4.99 9.70 -2.53
N CYS A 65 -3.79 9.36 -2.04
CA CYS A 65 -3.18 8.07 -2.32
C CYS A 65 -4.06 6.95 -1.74
N PRO A 66 -4.40 5.90 -2.52
CA PRO A 66 -5.21 4.78 -2.05
C PRO A 66 -4.64 4.05 -0.82
N TYR A 67 -3.32 4.13 -0.59
CA TYR A 67 -2.66 3.61 0.61
C TYR A 67 -2.87 4.47 1.86
N VAL A 68 -3.12 5.76 1.66
CA VAL A 68 -3.30 6.77 2.72
C VAL A 68 -4.78 6.95 3.05
N ASN A 69 -5.62 7.02 2.01
CA ASN A 69 -7.06 7.18 2.09
C ASN A 69 -7.75 6.08 1.25
N PRO A 70 -7.82 4.85 1.77
CA PRO A 70 -8.48 3.74 1.09
C PRO A 70 -9.97 4.01 0.91
N ASP A 71 -10.58 3.35 -0.07
CA ASP A 71 -11.99 3.55 -0.41
C ASP A 71 -12.91 3.36 0.83
N PRO A 72 -13.91 4.24 1.04
CA PRO A 72 -14.80 4.14 2.20
C PRO A 72 -15.51 2.78 2.35
N SER A 73 -15.78 2.08 1.25
CA SER A 73 -16.37 0.73 1.27
C SER A 73 -15.40 -0.33 1.82
N GLU A 74 -14.12 -0.25 1.46
CA GLU A 74 -13.05 -1.10 2.00
C GLU A 74 -12.84 -0.80 3.49
N VAL A 75 -12.83 0.46 3.90
CA VAL A 75 -12.75 0.85 5.31
C VAL A 75 -13.91 0.25 6.12
N ARG A 76 -15.14 0.26 5.57
CA ARG A 76 -16.30 -0.35 6.23
C ARG A 76 -16.18 -1.87 6.34
N LEU A 77 -15.66 -2.53 5.30
CA LEU A 77 -15.43 -3.97 5.29
C LEU A 77 -14.39 -4.37 6.35
N VAL A 78 -13.27 -3.65 6.40
CA VAL A 78 -12.18 -3.91 7.34
C VAL A 78 -12.65 -3.69 8.78
N LYS A 79 -13.37 -2.60 9.08
CA LYS A 79 -13.96 -2.39 10.41
C LYS A 79 -14.92 -3.50 10.82
N ARG A 80 -15.62 -4.12 9.87
CA ARG A 80 -16.47 -5.29 10.14
C ARG A 80 -15.63 -6.52 10.46
N LEU A 81 -14.55 -6.76 9.72
CA LEU A 81 -13.60 -7.85 9.94
C LEU A 81 -12.85 -7.70 11.27
N GLN A 82 -12.50 -6.47 11.66
CA GLN A 82 -11.78 -6.17 12.91
C GLN A 82 -12.52 -6.61 14.18
N ARG A 83 -13.84 -6.86 14.11
CA ARG A 83 -14.60 -7.47 15.21
C ARG A 83 -14.18 -8.91 15.51
N TRP A 84 -13.62 -9.60 14.52
CA TRP A 84 -13.21 -11.00 14.61
C TRP A 84 -11.70 -11.16 14.48
N VAL A 85 -11.05 -10.29 13.70
CA VAL A 85 -9.61 -10.27 13.45
C VAL A 85 -9.10 -8.85 13.69
N PRO A 86 -8.71 -8.49 14.93
CA PRO A 86 -8.35 -7.12 15.29
C PRO A 86 -7.26 -6.50 14.42
N GLU A 87 -6.34 -7.32 13.92
CA GLU A 87 -5.20 -6.93 13.08
C GLU A 87 -5.54 -6.83 11.58
N ALA A 88 -6.81 -6.98 11.20
CA ALA A 88 -7.23 -6.83 9.81
C ALA A 88 -6.93 -5.41 9.32
N LEU A 89 -6.24 -5.31 8.19
CA LEU A 89 -5.83 -4.06 7.57
C LEU A 89 -6.57 -3.83 6.26
N PRO A 90 -6.78 -2.58 5.85
CA PRO A 90 -7.36 -2.28 4.55
C PRO A 90 -6.50 -2.82 3.43
N VAL A 91 -7.14 -3.56 2.52
CA VAL A 91 -6.56 -3.94 1.24
C VAL A 91 -6.70 -2.73 0.33
N VAL A 92 -5.58 -2.28 -0.25
CA VAL A 92 -5.61 -1.19 -1.22
C VAL A 92 -6.19 -1.72 -2.52
N ARG A 93 -7.28 -1.09 -2.96
CA ARG A 93 -7.94 -1.39 -4.21
C ARG A 93 -7.89 -0.17 -5.09
N LYS A 94 -7.15 -0.27 -6.18
CA LYS A 94 -7.22 0.66 -7.31
C LYS A 94 -7.90 -0.07 -8.45
N ALA A 95 -9.05 0.44 -8.88
CA ALA A 95 -9.74 -0.10 -10.05
C ALA A 95 -8.95 0.31 -11.29
N ASP A 96 -8.05 -0.56 -11.73
CA ASP A 96 -7.22 -0.30 -12.91
C ASP A 96 -7.90 -0.74 -14.21
N ARG A 97 -8.96 -1.57 -14.12
CA ARG A 97 -9.76 -2.00 -15.27
C ARG A 97 -11.23 -2.19 -14.94
N HIS A 98 -12.08 -1.49 -15.67
CA HIS A 98 -13.50 -1.81 -15.78
C HIS A 98 -13.72 -2.70 -17.01
N CYS A 99 -14.35 -3.87 -16.84
CA CYS A 99 -14.71 -4.72 -17.97
C CYS A 99 -16.10 -4.33 -18.48
N THR A 100 -16.16 -3.70 -19.66
CA THR A 100 -17.43 -3.29 -20.29
C THR A 100 -18.34 -4.47 -20.67
N ASN A 101 -17.79 -5.68 -20.82
CA ASN A 101 -18.56 -6.87 -21.19
C ASN A 101 -19.30 -7.51 -20.00
N CYS A 102 -18.73 -7.47 -18.79
CA CYS A 102 -19.37 -8.01 -17.58
C CYS A 102 -19.74 -6.94 -16.53
N GLY A 103 -19.49 -5.66 -16.82
CA GLY A 103 -19.78 -4.53 -15.94
C GLY A 103 -19.03 -4.56 -14.60
N SER A 104 -18.00 -5.39 -14.48
CA SER A 104 -17.27 -5.60 -13.22
C SER A 104 -15.94 -4.85 -13.22
N ASP A 105 -15.62 -4.26 -12.08
CA ASP A 105 -14.32 -3.68 -11.81
C ASP A 105 -13.34 -4.76 -11.34
N TYR A 106 -12.20 -4.82 -12.00
CA TYR A 106 -11.09 -5.68 -11.62
C TYR A 106 -10.03 -4.84 -10.93
N TYR A 107 -9.64 -5.31 -9.75
CA TYR A 107 -8.72 -4.64 -8.86
C TYR A 107 -7.42 -5.44 -8.86
N GLY A 108 -6.33 -4.79 -9.24
CA GLY A 108 -5.02 -5.42 -9.31
C GLY A 108 -4.02 -4.42 -9.87
N GLU A 109 -2.92 -4.23 -9.14
CA GLU A 109 -1.88 -3.28 -9.52
C GLU A 109 -1.07 -3.87 -10.69
N ARG A 110 -0.99 -3.12 -11.79
CA ARG A 110 -0.15 -3.49 -12.95
C ARG A 110 1.25 -2.91 -12.76
N TYR A 111 2.26 -3.78 -12.83
CA TYR A 111 3.68 -3.43 -12.76
C TYR A 111 4.40 -3.86 -14.02
#